data_AF-A0AAD5JEQ0-F1
#
_entry.id   AF-A0AAD5JEQ0-F1
#
_cell.length_a   1.000
_cell.length_b   1.000
_cell.length_c   1.000
_cell.angle_alpha   90.00
_cell.angle_beta   90.00
_cell.angle_gamma   90.00
#
_symmetry.space_group_name_H-M   'P 1'
#
loop_
_entity.id
_entity.type
_entity.pdbx_description
1 polymer ?
#
loop_
_entity_poly.entity_id
_entity_poly.type
_entity_poly.pdbx_seq_one_letter_code
_entity_poly.pdbx_strand_id
1 'polypeptide(L)'
;MRVTDIRFICAVVLVTLCVSSSIVCRSVTSSPFLKDPFYGISPQDENYYSTSSDTIKCKDGSKKFTKTQLNDDFCDCSDGTDEPGTSACPNGKFYCRNAGHAPL
;
A
#
# COMPACT_ATOMS: atom_id res chain seq x y z
N MET A 1 5.18 42.22 41.55
CA MET A 1 4.73 40.82 41.35
C MET A 1 4.61 40.60 39.85
N ARG A 2 5.33 39.62 39.30
CA ARG A 2 5.51 39.42 37.86
C ARG A 2 4.16 39.10 37.21
N VAL A 3 3.62 40.05 36.46
CA VAL A 3 2.55 39.79 35.49
C VAL A 3 3.16 38.87 34.45
N THR A 4 2.92 37.57 34.59
CA THR A 4 3.31 36.57 33.60
C THR A 4 2.62 36.97 32.30
N ASP A 5 3.41 37.45 31.35
CA ASP A 5 2.97 38.03 30.09
C ASP A 5 1.99 37.06 29.41
N ILE A 6 0.78 37.52 29.10
CA ILE A 6 -0.29 36.69 28.53
C ILE A 6 0.18 36.00 27.23
N ARG A 7 1.11 36.64 26.52
CA ARG A 7 1.76 36.09 25.33
C ARG A 7 2.71 34.94 25.67
N PHE A 8 3.37 35.01 26.81
CA PHE A 8 4.23 33.94 27.34
C PHE A 8 3.41 32.75 27.83
N ILE A 9 2.28 33.00 28.50
CA ILE A 9 1.34 31.93 28.92
C ILE A 9 0.74 31.24 27.68
N CYS A 10 0.26 32.00 26.68
CA CYS A 10 -0.25 31.42 25.44
C CYS A 10 0.81 30.62 24.68
N ALA A 11 2.05 31.11 24.60
CA ALA A 11 3.14 30.39 23.95
C ALA A 11 3.49 29.07 24.67
N VAL A 12 3.50 29.05 26.00
CA VAL A 12 3.76 27.84 26.80
C VAL A 12 2.59 26.83 26.69
N VAL A 13 1.34 27.30 26.65
CA VAL A 13 0.16 26.43 26.44
C VAL A 13 0.12 25.85 25.02
N LEU A 14 0.46 26.64 24.00
CA LEU A 14 0.54 26.17 22.61
C LEU A 14 1.66 25.16 22.40
N VAL A 15 2.83 25.36 23.03
CA VAL A 15 3.97 24.43 22.93
C VAL A 15 3.70 23.12 23.69
N THR A 16 2.97 23.14 24.80
CA THR A 16 2.61 21.92 25.54
C THR A 16 1.51 21.10 24.86
N LEU A 17 0.59 21.74 24.13
CA LEU A 17 -0.42 21.07 23.28
C LEU A 17 0.20 20.34 22.08
N CYS A 18 1.26 20.87 21.46
CA CYS A 18 1.92 20.18 20.34
C CYS A 18 2.88 19.06 20.78
N VAL A 19 3.40 19.09 22.01
CA VAL A 19 4.29 18.02 22.54
C VAL A 19 3.50 16.85 23.18
N SER A 20 2.22 17.07 23.53
CA SER A 20 1.31 16.02 24.01
C SER A 20 0.64 15.20 22.90
N SER A 21 0.97 15.46 21.62
CA SER A 21 0.66 14.55 20.49
C SER A 21 1.57 13.31 20.44
N SER A 22 2.29 13.07 21.54
CA SER A 22 2.81 11.78 21.93
C SER A 22 1.87 10.61 21.53
N ILE A 23 2.44 9.66 20.79
CA ILE A 23 2.24 8.24 21.05
C ILE A 23 0.82 7.73 20.71
N VAL A 24 0.52 7.67 19.43
CA VAL A 24 -0.18 6.50 18.90
C VAL A 24 0.67 5.94 17.77
N CYS A 25 1.70 5.17 18.12
CA CYS A 25 2.15 4.13 17.19
C CYS A 25 0.97 3.16 17.07
N ARG A 26 0.10 3.40 16.09
CA ARG A 26 -0.82 2.37 15.64
C ARG A 26 0.06 1.19 15.29
N SER A 27 0.01 0.12 16.09
CA SER A 27 0.51 -1.16 15.65
C SER A 27 -0.28 -1.50 14.39
N VAL A 28 0.34 -1.26 13.24
CA VAL A 28 -0.13 -1.83 11.98
C VAL A 28 0.07 -3.33 12.20
N THR A 29 -0.97 -4.02 12.66
CA THR A 29 -1.01 -5.48 12.56
C THR A 29 -0.89 -5.76 11.07
N SER A 30 0.33 -6.02 10.62
CA SER A 30 0.58 -6.49 9.27
C SER A 30 -0.11 -7.83 9.19
N SER A 31 -1.29 -7.84 8.56
CA SER A 31 -1.98 -9.08 8.26
C SER A 31 -0.98 -9.95 7.49
N PRO A 32 -0.75 -11.22 7.86
CA PRO A 32 0.21 -12.09 7.18
C PRO A 32 -0.09 -12.26 5.68
N PHE A 33 -1.30 -11.85 5.26
CA PHE A 33 -1.73 -11.74 3.87
C PHE A 33 -0.96 -10.70 3.03
N LEU A 34 -0.42 -9.65 3.65
CA LEU A 34 0.30 -8.57 2.95
C LEU A 34 1.75 -8.95 2.56
N LYS A 35 2.17 -10.19 2.81
CA LYS A 35 3.49 -10.71 2.42
C LYS A 35 3.41 -11.89 1.46
N ASP A 36 2.23 -12.16 0.89
CA ASP A 36 2.13 -13.13 -0.20
C ASP A 36 2.63 -12.46 -1.50
N PRO A 37 3.77 -12.88 -2.08
CA PRO A 37 4.25 -12.33 -3.35
C PRO A 37 3.26 -12.54 -4.51
N PHE A 38 2.27 -13.42 -4.34
CA PHE A 38 1.20 -13.69 -5.29
C PHE A 38 -0.15 -13.08 -4.88
N TYR A 39 -0.16 -12.09 -3.98
CA TYR A 39 -1.39 -11.41 -3.58
C TYR A 39 -2.08 -10.76 -4.80
N GLY A 40 -3.34 -11.15 -5.04
CA GLY A 40 -4.15 -10.72 -6.17
C GLY A 40 -3.81 -11.36 -7.52
N ILE A 41 -2.74 -12.17 -7.59
CA ILE A 41 -2.29 -12.82 -8.83
C ILE A 41 -3.05 -14.14 -9.01
N SER A 42 -3.51 -14.42 -10.24
CA SER A 42 -4.16 -15.70 -10.54
C SER A 42 -3.12 -16.83 -10.67
N PRO A 43 -3.47 -18.09 -10.33
CA PRO A 43 -2.54 -19.22 -10.44
C PRO A 43 -2.02 -19.43 -11.87
N GLN A 44 -2.79 -19.04 -12.88
CA GLN A 44 -2.39 -19.13 -14.29
C GLN A 44 -1.30 -18.10 -14.65
N ASP A 45 -1.23 -17.01 -13.90
CA ASP A 45 -0.29 -15.91 -14.12
C ASP A 45 0.94 -15.99 -13.20
N GLU A 46 1.01 -16.87 -12.21
CA GLU A 46 2.14 -16.94 -11.27
C GLU A 46 3.51 -17.06 -11.98
N ASN A 47 3.60 -17.88 -13.05
CA ASN A 47 4.83 -18.03 -13.84
C ASN A 47 5.27 -16.73 -14.53
N TYR A 48 4.32 -15.87 -14.89
CA TYR A 48 4.58 -14.58 -15.51
C TYR A 48 5.28 -13.62 -14.53
N TYR A 49 4.83 -13.61 -13.27
CA TYR A 49 5.37 -12.73 -12.23
C TYR A 49 6.59 -13.34 -11.49
N SER A 50 6.78 -14.66 -11.55
CA SER A 50 7.89 -15.41 -10.92
C SER A 50 9.22 -15.34 -11.68
N THR A 51 9.38 -14.37 -12.57
CA THR A 51 10.62 -14.18 -13.35
C THR A 51 11.83 -13.92 -12.43
N SER A 52 13.00 -14.48 -12.77
CA SER A 52 14.26 -14.19 -12.08
C SER A 52 14.78 -12.77 -12.34
N SER A 53 14.24 -12.07 -13.35
CA SER A 53 14.53 -10.67 -13.60
C SER A 53 13.88 -9.77 -12.55
N ASP A 54 14.52 -8.63 -12.26
CA ASP A 54 13.93 -7.57 -11.43
C ASP A 54 12.87 -6.75 -12.18
N THR A 55 12.74 -6.95 -13.50
CA THR A 55 11.77 -6.24 -14.35
C THR A 55 10.75 -7.19 -14.95
N ILE A 56 9.50 -6.73 -15.00
CA ILE A 56 8.36 -7.42 -15.59
C ILE A 56 7.84 -6.53 -16.72
N LYS A 57 7.44 -7.13 -17.85
CA LYS A 57 6.81 -6.38 -18.95
C LYS A 57 5.35 -6.14 -18.61
N CYS A 58 4.70 -5.12 -19.17
CA CYS A 58 3.23 -5.13 -19.23
C CYS A 58 2.78 -6.15 -20.28
N LYS A 59 1.62 -6.78 -20.11
CA LYS A 59 1.12 -7.81 -21.04
C LYS A 59 0.76 -7.23 -22.41
N ASP A 60 0.32 -5.97 -22.45
CA ASP A 60 0.10 -5.16 -23.66
C ASP A 60 1.41 -4.82 -24.40
N GLY A 61 2.56 -5.04 -23.75
CA GLY A 61 3.88 -4.78 -24.28
C GLY A 61 4.31 -3.31 -24.29
N SER A 62 3.51 -2.39 -23.72
CA SER A 62 3.72 -0.94 -23.75
C SER A 62 4.97 -0.50 -22.99
N LYS A 63 5.22 -1.06 -21.81
CA LYS A 63 6.35 -0.71 -20.93
C LYS A 63 6.83 -1.89 -20.09
N LYS A 64 7.80 -1.63 -19.22
CA LYS A 64 8.31 -2.54 -18.19
C LYS A 64 8.29 -1.81 -16.85
N PHE A 65 8.12 -2.56 -15.77
CA PHE A 65 8.13 -2.08 -14.40
C PHE A 65 9.01 -3.00 -13.54
N THR A 66 9.52 -2.50 -12.41
CA THR A 66 10.32 -3.29 -11.47
C THR A 66 9.42 -4.07 -10.52
N LYS A 67 9.95 -5.12 -9.88
CA LYS A 67 9.21 -5.85 -8.82
C LYS A 67 8.76 -4.97 -7.64
N THR A 68 9.42 -3.83 -7.42
CA THR A 68 9.01 -2.88 -6.37
C THR A 68 7.81 -2.03 -6.76
N GLN A 69 7.51 -1.94 -8.05
CA GLN A 69 6.32 -1.30 -8.61
C GLN A 69 5.15 -2.28 -8.79
N LEU A 70 5.31 -3.53 -8.38
CA LEU A 70 4.21 -4.50 -8.39
C LEU A 70 3.39 -4.28 -7.13
N ASN A 71 2.10 -3.97 -7.28
CA ASN A 71 1.17 -3.70 -6.18
C ASN A 71 1.66 -2.54 -5.28
N ASP A 72 2.11 -1.44 -5.87
CA ASP A 72 2.59 -0.26 -5.13
C ASP A 72 1.54 0.87 -5.02
N ASP A 73 0.28 0.56 -5.35
CA ASP A 73 -0.85 1.50 -5.43
C ASP A 73 -0.68 2.59 -6.50
N PHE A 74 0.19 2.37 -7.52
CA PHE A 74 0.35 3.27 -8.65
C PHE A 74 0.14 2.55 -9.98
N CYS A 75 -0.70 3.12 -10.86
CA CYS A 75 -1.00 2.48 -12.15
C CYS A 75 0.07 2.81 -13.19
N ASP A 76 1.01 1.90 -13.31
CA ASP A 76 2.05 1.89 -14.30
C ASP A 76 1.55 1.37 -15.66
N CYS A 77 1.01 0.16 -15.77
CA CYS A 77 0.61 -0.41 -17.06
C CYS A 77 -0.81 0.00 -17.45
N SER A 78 -1.03 0.34 -18.73
CA SER A 78 -2.39 0.68 -19.22
C SER A 78 -3.37 -0.51 -19.17
N ASP A 79 -2.84 -1.73 -19.22
CA ASP A 79 -3.59 -2.98 -19.06
C ASP A 79 -3.76 -3.43 -17.60
N GLY A 80 -3.18 -2.71 -16.64
CA GLY A 80 -3.23 -3.01 -15.20
C GLY A 80 -2.43 -4.24 -14.74
N THR A 81 -1.47 -4.70 -15.54
CA THR A 81 -0.62 -5.87 -15.21
C THR A 81 0.15 -5.70 -13.91
N ASP A 82 0.53 -4.48 -13.56
CA ASP A 82 1.33 -4.10 -12.39
C ASP A 82 0.55 -4.08 -11.07
N GLU A 83 -0.79 -3.97 -11.12
CA GLU A 83 -1.63 -3.80 -9.92
C GLU A 83 -2.68 -4.93 -9.74
N PRO A 84 -2.30 -6.23 -9.76
CA PRO A 84 -3.26 -7.33 -9.56
C PRO A 84 -3.80 -7.42 -8.13
N GLY A 85 -3.10 -6.87 -7.14
CA GLY A 85 -3.42 -6.89 -5.71
C GLY A 85 -4.02 -5.59 -5.17
N THR A 86 -4.14 -4.55 -5.99
CA THR A 86 -4.66 -3.25 -5.57
C THR A 86 -5.80 -2.78 -6.49
N SER A 87 -6.31 -1.57 -6.26
CA SER A 87 -7.33 -0.94 -7.11
C SER A 87 -6.80 0.23 -7.95
N ALA A 88 -5.48 0.39 -8.04
CA ALA A 88 -4.86 1.55 -8.68
C ALA A 88 -5.12 1.63 -10.20
N CYS A 89 -5.30 0.49 -10.88
CA CYS A 89 -5.59 0.45 -12.30
C CYS A 89 -7.07 0.18 -12.61
N PRO A 90 -7.71 0.96 -13.52
CA PRO A 90 -9.13 0.80 -13.86
C PRO A 90 -9.43 -0.52 -14.59
N ASN A 91 -8.43 -1.09 -15.29
CA ASN A 91 -8.54 -2.37 -15.99
C ASN A 91 -7.91 -3.53 -15.19
N GLY A 92 -7.55 -3.30 -13.93
CA GLY A 92 -6.91 -4.29 -13.06
C GLY A 92 -7.80 -5.53 -12.84
N LYS A 93 -7.17 -6.68 -12.63
CA LYS A 93 -7.84 -7.94 -12.33
C LYS A 93 -7.31 -8.52 -11.03
N PHE A 94 -8.20 -8.64 -10.05
CA PHE A 94 -7.89 -9.25 -8.76
C PHE A 94 -8.35 -10.70 -8.73
N TYR A 95 -7.46 -11.62 -8.37
CA TYR A 95 -7.81 -13.01 -8.11
C TYR A 95 -8.05 -13.27 -6.62
N CYS A 96 -9.26 -13.74 -6.29
CA CYS A 96 -9.60 -14.26 -4.97
C CYS A 96 -9.74 -15.78 -5.01
N ARG A 97 -9.07 -16.49 -4.09
CA ARG A 97 -9.19 -17.95 -3.95
C ARG A 97 -10.55 -18.42 -3.44
N ASN A 98 -11.37 -17.52 -2.89
CA ASN A 98 -12.65 -17.83 -2.24
C ASN A 98 -12.55 -18.94 -1.17
N ALA A 99 -11.39 -19.04 -0.48
CA ALA A 99 -11.16 -20.08 0.51
C ALA A 99 -12.18 -19.97 1.65
N GLY A 100 -12.93 -21.05 1.89
CA GLY A 100 -13.97 -21.10 2.93
C GLY A 100 -15.35 -20.57 2.50
N HIS A 101 -15.52 -20.13 1.25
CA HIS A 101 -16.83 -19.75 0.72
C HIS A 101 -17.56 -20.98 0.16
N ALA A 102 -18.84 -21.14 0.52
CA ALA A 102 -19.73 -22.15 -0.06
C ALA A 102 -20.78 -21.44 -0.94
N PRO A 103 -21.08 -21.96 -2.15
CA PRO A 103 -22.22 -21.48 -2.92
C PRO A 103 -23.52 -21.67 -2.12
N LEU A 104 -24.45 -20.71 -2.26
CA LEU A 104 -25.81 -20.83 -1.72
C LEU A 104 -26.63 -21.86 -2.50
#